data_AF-A0A4Q6DS73-F1
#
_entry.id   AF-A0A4Q6DS73-F1
#
_cell.length_a   1.000
_cell.length_b   1.000
_cell.length_c   1.000
_cell.angle_alpha   90.00
_cell.angle_beta   90.00
_cell.angle_gamma   90.00
#
_symmetry.space_group_name_H-M   'P 1'
#
loop_
_entity.id
_entity.type
_entity.pdbx_description
1 polymer ?
#
loop_
_entity_poly.entity_id
_entity_poly.type
_entity_poly.pdbx_seq_one_letter_code
_entity_poly.pdbx_strand_id
1 'polypeptide(L)'
;MGIILNPIDTVDNISKEDFISNYLKPRKPLVIRKNTESWPALQKWTFEYLKETVGDIVVPLYDSSKADPSKPINASAAEMKFGDYIDLIQKEPTDLRIFLFDPIKFAPGLLDDYRSPTDLMGGFLDKYPNMFFGGAGSVTFLHYDIDLAHIFHTHFNGRKRVILFDNKWSERLYCIPFATYALEDYDIENPDFNKFPALDGVEGQ
;
A
#
# COMPACT_ATOMS: atom_id res chain seq x y z
N MET A 1 6.85 -10.40 26.26
CA MET A 1 5.93 -10.75 25.17
C MET A 1 5.85 -9.56 24.24
N GLY A 2 5.91 -9.77 22.94
CA GLY A 2 5.94 -8.69 21.95
C GLY A 2 6.22 -9.20 20.54
N ILE A 3 5.74 -8.46 19.55
CA ILE A 3 6.21 -8.59 18.17
C ILE A 3 7.59 -7.91 18.09
N ILE A 4 8.52 -8.54 17.38
CA ILE A 4 9.90 -8.05 17.22
C ILE A 4 10.00 -7.39 15.85
N LEU A 5 10.05 -6.06 15.81
CA LEU A 5 10.18 -5.30 14.55
C LEU A 5 11.61 -4.80 14.38
N ASN A 6 12.20 -5.10 13.22
CA ASN A 6 13.52 -4.65 12.83
C ASN A 6 13.41 -3.60 11.71
N PRO A 7 14.26 -2.57 11.65
CA PRO A 7 14.18 -1.60 10.55
C PRO A 7 14.37 -2.28 9.18
N ILE A 8 13.66 -1.78 8.17
CA ILE A 8 13.90 -2.15 6.77
C ILE A 8 15.19 -1.48 6.28
N ASP A 9 16.02 -2.25 5.57
CA ASP A 9 17.21 -1.71 4.91
C ASP A 9 16.85 -0.52 4.03
N THR A 10 17.69 0.52 4.08
CA THR A 10 17.46 1.75 3.31
C THR A 10 18.72 2.13 2.55
N VAL A 11 18.56 2.36 1.24
CA VAL A 11 19.61 2.83 0.35
C VAL A 11 19.15 4.06 -0.42
N ASP A 12 20.10 4.85 -0.91
CA ASP A 12 19.80 5.94 -1.83
C ASP A 12 19.47 5.39 -3.22
N ASN A 13 20.41 4.65 -3.78
CA ASN A 13 20.35 4.00 -5.08
C ASN A 13 20.92 2.58 -4.95
N ILE A 14 20.60 1.70 -5.91
CA ILE A 14 21.11 0.33 -5.93
C ILE A 14 21.29 -0.13 -7.38
N SER A 15 22.33 -0.93 -7.64
CA SER A 15 22.51 -1.59 -8.94
C SER A 15 21.49 -2.71 -9.11
N LYS A 16 21.21 -3.09 -10.37
CA LYS A 16 20.32 -4.22 -10.65
C LYS A 16 20.88 -5.52 -10.05
N GLU A 17 22.17 -5.73 -10.16
CA GLU A 17 22.88 -6.92 -9.70
C GLU A 17 22.77 -7.06 -8.17
N ASP A 18 23.02 -5.97 -7.43
CA ASP A 18 22.92 -5.95 -5.97
C ASP A 18 21.47 -6.09 -5.52
N PHE A 19 20.54 -5.42 -6.20
CA PHE A 19 19.11 -5.56 -5.92
C PHE A 19 18.66 -7.02 -6.05
N ILE A 20 19.04 -7.67 -7.15
CA ILE A 20 18.67 -9.06 -7.42
C ILE A 20 19.29 -10.00 -6.39
N SER A 21 20.59 -9.86 -6.11
CA SER A 21 21.34 -10.77 -5.25
C SER A 21 20.94 -10.62 -3.78
N ASN A 22 20.80 -9.39 -3.30
CA ASN A 22 20.69 -9.10 -1.87
C ASN A 22 19.23 -8.94 -1.39
N TYR A 23 18.30 -8.59 -2.29
CA TYR A 23 16.92 -8.26 -1.93
C TYR A 23 15.88 -9.11 -2.65
N LEU A 24 15.89 -9.15 -3.98
CA LEU A 24 14.86 -9.86 -4.75
C LEU A 24 14.90 -11.38 -4.51
N LYS A 25 16.05 -12.05 -4.76
CA LYS A 25 16.18 -13.50 -4.57
C LYS A 25 16.00 -13.92 -3.11
N PRO A 26 16.55 -13.20 -2.11
CA PRO A 26 16.32 -13.52 -0.72
C PRO A 26 14.92 -13.14 -0.21
N ARG A 27 14.11 -12.43 -1.01
CA ARG A 27 12.78 -11.90 -0.65
C ARG A 27 12.82 -10.98 0.58
N LYS A 28 13.80 -10.08 0.61
CA LYS A 28 13.96 -9.07 1.65
C LYS A 28 13.41 -7.72 1.20
N PRO A 29 12.62 -7.02 2.04
CA PRO A 29 12.16 -5.68 1.73
C PRO A 29 13.32 -4.68 1.73
N LEU A 30 13.16 -3.61 0.95
CA LEU A 30 14.15 -2.54 0.78
C LEU A 30 13.43 -1.21 0.55
N VAL A 31 13.91 -0.15 1.20
CA VAL A 31 13.54 1.24 0.88
C VAL A 31 14.62 1.85 0.00
N ILE A 32 14.24 2.32 -1.20
CA ILE A 32 15.14 2.99 -2.15
C ILE A 32 14.72 4.46 -2.26
N ARG A 33 15.48 5.37 -1.63
CA ARG A 33 15.06 6.77 -1.45
C ARG A 33 15.05 7.58 -2.74
N LYS A 34 15.97 7.31 -3.67
CA LYS A 34 16.21 8.14 -4.87
C LYS A 34 15.72 7.54 -6.17
N ASN A 35 15.01 6.41 -6.10
CA ASN A 35 14.52 5.69 -7.29
C ASN A 35 13.52 6.52 -8.13
N THR A 36 12.93 7.56 -7.55
CA THR A 36 11.95 8.45 -8.19
C THR A 36 12.49 9.83 -8.54
N GLU A 37 13.79 10.09 -8.33
CA GLU A 37 14.37 11.44 -8.56
C GLU A 37 14.18 11.94 -10.00
N SER A 38 14.13 11.03 -10.96
CA SER A 38 13.93 11.35 -12.38
C SER A 38 12.46 11.54 -12.78
N TRP A 39 11.50 11.29 -11.88
CA TRP A 39 10.08 11.33 -12.20
C TRP A 39 9.56 12.76 -12.15
N PRO A 40 8.99 13.31 -13.25
CA PRO A 40 8.30 14.60 -13.18
C PRO A 40 7.19 14.63 -12.11
N ALA A 41 6.58 13.48 -11.83
CA ALA A 41 5.55 13.31 -10.81
C ALA A 41 5.97 13.84 -9.43
N LEU A 42 7.26 13.75 -9.07
CA LEU A 42 7.76 14.19 -7.76
C LEU A 42 7.50 15.70 -7.52
N GLN A 43 7.48 16.50 -8.59
CA GLN A 43 7.21 17.93 -8.52
C GLN A 43 5.80 18.29 -9.00
N LYS A 44 5.29 17.57 -10.01
CA LYS A 44 4.01 17.88 -10.65
C LYS A 44 2.80 17.39 -9.86
N TRP A 45 2.87 16.21 -9.23
CA TRP A 45 1.70 15.57 -8.62
C TRP A 45 1.41 16.16 -7.23
N THR A 46 0.96 17.41 -7.22
CA THR A 46 0.32 18.02 -6.06
C THR A 46 -1.15 17.61 -5.98
N PHE A 47 -1.78 17.82 -4.83
CA PHE A 47 -3.21 17.60 -4.70
C PHE A 47 -4.02 18.50 -5.64
N GLU A 48 -3.64 19.76 -5.81
CA GLU A 48 -4.26 20.69 -6.75
C GLU A 48 -4.18 20.17 -8.19
N TYR A 49 -3.00 19.74 -8.65
CA TYR A 49 -2.83 19.19 -9.99
C TYR A 49 -3.70 17.95 -10.22
N LEU A 50 -3.75 17.02 -9.24
CA LEU A 50 -4.58 15.83 -9.34
C LEU A 50 -6.07 16.17 -9.32
N LYS A 51 -6.50 17.17 -8.55
CA LYS A 51 -7.88 17.69 -8.56
C LYS A 51 -8.24 18.31 -9.90
N GLU A 52 -7.35 19.09 -10.51
CA GLU A 52 -7.57 19.64 -11.86
C GLU A 52 -7.65 18.54 -12.92
N THR A 53 -6.86 17.49 -12.77
CA THR A 53 -6.73 16.42 -13.76
C THR A 53 -7.85 15.38 -13.69
N VAL A 54 -8.24 14.94 -12.50
CA VAL A 54 -9.22 13.85 -12.28
C VAL A 54 -10.25 14.14 -11.18
N GLY A 55 -10.39 15.40 -10.74
CA GLY A 55 -11.26 15.79 -9.63
C GLY A 55 -12.73 15.43 -9.77
N ASP A 56 -13.27 15.47 -10.99
CA ASP A 56 -14.69 15.18 -11.24
C ASP A 56 -15.02 13.68 -11.29
N ILE A 57 -14.03 12.79 -11.25
CA ILE A 57 -14.25 11.34 -11.26
C ILE A 57 -14.83 10.91 -9.93
N VAL A 58 -15.97 10.23 -9.95
CA VAL A 58 -16.54 9.59 -8.76
C VAL A 58 -15.71 8.35 -8.44
N VAL A 59 -15.21 8.28 -7.20
CA VAL A 59 -14.34 7.20 -6.73
C VAL A 59 -15.01 6.43 -5.58
N PRO A 60 -14.90 5.10 -5.56
CA PRO A 60 -15.34 4.30 -4.42
C PRO A 60 -14.38 4.48 -3.24
N LEU A 61 -14.95 4.62 -2.05
CA LEU A 61 -14.25 4.76 -0.79
C LEU A 61 -14.50 3.55 0.10
N TYR A 62 -13.45 3.12 0.79
CA TYR A 62 -13.42 1.96 1.68
C TYR A 62 -13.03 2.41 3.09
N ASP A 63 -13.49 1.71 4.12
CA ASP A 63 -13.12 1.95 5.52
C ASP A 63 -12.58 0.65 6.17
N SER A 64 -12.28 0.69 7.46
CA SER A 64 -11.84 -0.47 8.25
C SER A 64 -13.00 -1.32 8.77
N SER A 65 -14.23 -1.13 8.26
CA SER A 65 -15.35 -1.98 8.66
C SER A 65 -15.10 -3.43 8.27
N LYS A 66 -15.48 -4.34 9.17
CA LYS A 66 -15.30 -5.78 8.94
C LYS A 66 -16.04 -6.22 7.68
N ALA A 67 -15.42 -7.13 6.93
CA ALA A 67 -16.06 -7.74 5.77
C ALA A 67 -17.44 -8.31 6.16
N ASP A 68 -18.49 -7.83 5.49
CA ASP A 68 -19.85 -8.30 5.66
C ASP A 68 -20.10 -9.45 4.67
N PRO A 69 -20.30 -10.71 5.14
CA PRO A 69 -20.51 -11.85 4.27
C PRO A 69 -21.78 -11.74 3.40
N SER A 70 -22.70 -10.84 3.75
CA SER A 70 -23.92 -10.59 2.99
C SER A 70 -23.75 -9.59 1.84
N LYS A 71 -22.61 -8.88 1.78
CA LYS A 71 -22.31 -7.90 0.74
C LYS A 71 -21.37 -8.48 -0.32
N PRO A 72 -21.36 -7.90 -1.53
CA PRO A 72 -20.29 -8.17 -2.49
C PRO A 72 -18.92 -7.91 -1.85
N ILE A 73 -17.96 -8.78 -2.18
CA ILE A 73 -16.57 -8.58 -1.82
C ILE A 73 -16.13 -7.19 -2.34
N ASN A 74 -15.51 -6.38 -1.47
CA ASN A 74 -15.10 -5.00 -1.75
C ASN A 74 -16.28 -4.05 -2.10
N ALA A 75 -17.41 -4.15 -1.40
CA ALA A 75 -18.43 -3.10 -1.44
C ALA A 75 -17.87 -1.79 -0.87
N SER A 76 -18.08 -0.68 -1.58
CA SER A 76 -17.69 0.64 -1.10
C SER A 76 -18.52 1.04 0.13
N ALA A 77 -17.88 1.72 1.08
CA ALA A 77 -18.54 2.34 2.24
C ALA A 77 -19.21 3.66 1.84
N ALA A 78 -18.61 4.37 0.89
CA ALA A 78 -19.13 5.62 0.33
C ALA A 78 -18.60 5.84 -1.10
N GLU A 79 -19.18 6.81 -1.80
CA GLU A 79 -18.69 7.31 -3.09
C GLU A 79 -18.75 8.83 -3.09
N MET A 80 -17.74 9.49 -3.65
CA MET A 80 -17.74 10.94 -3.89
C MET A 80 -16.80 11.29 -5.03
N LYS A 81 -16.82 12.54 -5.49
CA LYS A 81 -15.82 13.02 -6.44
C LYS A 81 -14.42 12.96 -5.83
N PHE A 82 -13.42 12.59 -6.62
CA PHE A 82 -12.02 12.56 -6.20
C PHE A 82 -11.61 13.90 -5.59
N GLY A 83 -12.04 15.02 -6.19
CA GLY A 83 -11.75 16.36 -5.69
C GLY A 83 -12.27 16.60 -4.28
N ASP A 84 -13.50 16.18 -4.00
CA ASP A 84 -14.13 16.30 -2.68
C ASP A 84 -13.42 15.43 -1.64
N TYR A 85 -12.99 14.23 -2.06
CA TYR A 85 -12.22 13.34 -1.18
C TYR A 85 -10.84 13.91 -0.83
N ILE A 86 -10.15 14.52 -1.80
CA ILE A 86 -8.87 15.20 -1.56
C ILE A 86 -9.05 16.39 -0.60
N ASP A 87 -10.18 17.11 -0.67
CA ASP A 87 -10.49 18.16 0.30
C ASP A 87 -10.76 17.60 1.71
N LEU A 88 -11.46 16.47 1.80
CA LEU A 88 -11.73 15.78 3.06
C LEU A 88 -10.43 15.39 3.79
N ILE A 89 -9.53 14.66 3.13
CA ILE A 89 -8.30 14.13 3.77
C ILE A 89 -7.30 15.22 4.16
N GLN A 90 -7.39 16.40 3.55
CA GLN A 90 -6.58 17.57 3.92
C GLN A 90 -7.18 18.34 5.10
N LYS A 91 -8.51 18.32 5.23
CA LYS A 91 -9.22 19.03 6.28
C LYS A 91 -9.18 18.28 7.60
N GLU A 92 -9.40 16.96 7.59
CA GLU A 92 -9.52 16.17 8.81
C GLU A 92 -9.09 14.70 8.65
N PRO A 93 -8.69 14.03 9.75
CA PRO A 93 -8.49 12.59 9.75
C PRO A 93 -9.76 11.84 9.31
N THR A 94 -9.56 10.77 8.56
CA THR A 94 -10.65 9.89 8.12
C THR A 94 -10.12 8.48 7.87
N ASP A 95 -10.95 7.49 8.16
CA ASP A 95 -10.67 6.09 7.86
C ASP A 95 -11.02 5.71 6.42
N LEU A 96 -11.65 6.63 5.68
CA LEU A 96 -11.93 6.43 4.26
C LEU A 96 -10.63 6.39 3.45
N ARG A 97 -10.58 5.48 2.49
CA ARG A 97 -9.48 5.30 1.55
C ARG A 97 -9.98 4.96 0.14
N ILE A 98 -9.22 5.41 -0.85
CA ILE A 98 -9.33 4.96 -2.24
C ILE A 98 -8.40 3.77 -2.43
N PHE A 99 -8.94 2.66 -2.90
CA PHE A 99 -8.21 1.43 -3.19
C PHE A 99 -8.18 1.17 -4.70
N LEU A 100 -6.99 0.88 -5.25
CA LEU A 100 -6.77 0.55 -6.66
C LEU A 100 -7.40 1.53 -7.64
N PHE A 101 -7.21 2.84 -7.43
CA PHE A 101 -7.68 3.83 -8.40
C PHE A 101 -6.75 3.88 -9.60
N ASP A 102 -7.35 3.79 -10.77
CA ASP A 102 -6.68 3.87 -12.06
C ASP A 102 -7.04 5.20 -12.74
N PRO A 103 -6.33 6.30 -12.38
CA PRO A 103 -6.58 7.60 -12.99
C PRO A 103 -6.16 7.65 -14.46
N ILE A 104 -5.30 6.72 -14.92
CA ILE A 104 -4.77 6.70 -16.29
C ILE A 104 -5.87 6.48 -17.31
N LYS A 105 -6.92 5.73 -16.95
CA LYS A 105 -8.13 5.60 -17.78
C LYS A 105 -8.78 6.94 -18.14
N PHE A 106 -8.68 7.92 -17.26
CA PHE A 106 -9.29 9.24 -17.42
C PHE A 106 -8.27 10.30 -17.85
N ALA A 107 -7.01 10.15 -17.42
CA ALA A 107 -5.92 11.07 -17.66
C ALA A 107 -4.64 10.32 -18.06
N PRO A 108 -4.56 9.80 -19.30
CA PRO A 108 -3.42 8.99 -19.73
C PRO A 108 -2.09 9.76 -19.73
N GLY A 109 -2.12 11.10 -19.83
CA GLY A 109 -0.93 11.95 -19.75
C GLY A 109 -0.20 11.89 -18.39
N LEU A 110 -0.82 11.33 -17.34
CA LEU A 110 -0.12 11.05 -16.08
C LEU A 110 1.05 10.07 -16.28
N LEU A 111 0.99 9.19 -17.29
CA LEU A 111 2.08 8.27 -17.59
C LEU A 111 3.35 8.99 -18.08
N ASP A 112 3.23 10.20 -18.61
CA ASP A 112 4.40 11.00 -19.03
C ASP A 112 5.25 11.45 -17.83
N ASP A 113 4.67 11.45 -16.63
CA ASP A 113 5.29 11.87 -15.38
C ASP A 113 5.89 10.71 -14.55
N TYR A 114 5.60 9.47 -14.96
CA TYR A 114 5.99 8.24 -14.27
C TYR A 114 7.14 7.54 -14.99
N ARG A 115 8.05 6.88 -14.26
CA ARG A 115 9.07 5.99 -14.84
C ARG A 115 9.02 4.65 -14.12
N SER A 116 8.60 3.59 -14.83
CA SER A 116 8.60 2.25 -14.23
C SER A 116 10.02 1.84 -13.78
N PRO A 117 10.19 1.16 -12.64
CA PRO A 117 11.50 0.72 -12.13
C PRO A 117 12.10 -0.46 -12.91
N THR A 118 11.95 -0.46 -14.25
CA THR A 118 12.40 -1.53 -15.16
C THR A 118 13.90 -1.79 -15.11
N ASP A 119 14.69 -0.81 -14.68
CA ASP A 119 16.13 -0.92 -14.49
C ASP A 119 16.47 -1.91 -13.36
N LEU A 120 15.62 -2.03 -12.34
CA LEU A 120 15.75 -3.02 -11.26
C LEU A 120 15.04 -4.32 -11.61
N MET A 121 13.77 -4.23 -11.97
CA MET A 121 12.95 -5.37 -12.36
C MET A 121 11.81 -4.88 -13.26
N GLY A 122 11.62 -5.56 -14.39
CA GLY A 122 10.52 -5.29 -15.31
C GLY A 122 9.56 -6.48 -15.40
N GLY A 123 8.37 -6.22 -15.89
CA GLY A 123 7.33 -7.23 -16.06
C GLY A 123 6.14 -6.76 -16.87
N PHE A 124 5.20 -7.67 -17.11
CA PHE A 124 3.96 -7.35 -17.83
C PHE A 124 3.08 -6.34 -17.09
N LEU A 125 3.12 -6.36 -15.75
CA LEU A 125 2.28 -5.52 -14.88
C LEU A 125 2.73 -4.05 -14.77
N ASP A 126 3.94 -3.72 -15.26
CA ASP A 126 4.53 -2.37 -15.22
C ASP A 126 3.67 -1.30 -15.93
N LYS A 127 2.74 -1.74 -16.78
CA LYS A 127 1.82 -0.88 -17.55
C LYS A 127 0.56 -0.49 -16.80
N TYR A 128 0.34 -1.02 -15.59
CA TYR A 128 -0.89 -0.84 -14.82
C TYR A 128 -0.59 -0.29 -13.42
N PRO A 129 -0.01 0.92 -13.29
CA PRO A 129 0.20 1.49 -11.97
C PRO A 129 -1.16 1.88 -11.37
N ASN A 130 -1.40 1.43 -10.14
CA ASN A 130 -2.57 1.81 -9.37
C ASN A 130 -2.18 2.83 -8.31
N MET A 131 -3.06 3.80 -8.07
CA MET A 131 -2.87 4.81 -7.03
C MET A 131 -3.74 4.49 -5.82
N PHE A 132 -3.17 4.76 -4.64
CA PHE A 132 -3.82 4.59 -3.35
C PHE A 132 -3.81 5.93 -2.63
N PHE A 133 -4.94 6.29 -2.04
CA PHE A 133 -5.07 7.50 -1.23
C PHE A 133 -5.75 7.15 0.08
N GLY A 134 -5.23 7.62 1.19
CA GLY A 134 -5.81 7.37 2.52
C GLY A 134 -5.74 8.62 3.38
N GLY A 135 -6.79 8.85 4.16
CA GLY A 135 -6.77 9.86 5.21
C GLY A 135 -5.81 9.50 6.34
N ALA A 136 -5.45 10.50 7.15
CA ALA A 136 -4.72 10.26 8.39
C ALA A 136 -5.55 9.34 9.30
N GLY A 137 -4.93 8.28 9.81
CA GLY A 137 -5.60 7.26 10.63
C GLY A 137 -6.18 6.09 9.84
N SER A 138 -6.24 6.16 8.50
CA SER A 138 -6.67 5.03 7.68
C SER A 138 -5.72 3.84 7.83
N VAL A 139 -6.29 2.64 8.00
CA VAL A 139 -5.53 1.39 8.16
C VAL A 139 -5.92 0.39 7.07
N THR A 140 -4.92 -0.30 6.54
CA THR A 140 -5.14 -1.51 5.73
C THR A 140 -4.67 -2.69 6.56
N PHE A 141 -5.57 -3.63 6.85
CA PHE A 141 -5.26 -4.81 7.65
C PHE A 141 -4.15 -5.65 7.00
N LEU A 142 -3.55 -6.56 7.78
CA LEU A 142 -2.51 -7.44 7.29
C LEU A 142 -3.04 -8.37 6.20
N HIS A 143 -2.41 -8.30 5.03
CA HIS A 143 -2.74 -9.10 3.87
C HIS A 143 -1.48 -9.39 3.06
N TYR A 144 -1.62 -10.28 2.10
CA TYR A 144 -0.70 -10.42 0.98
C TYR A 144 -1.50 -10.32 -0.33
N ASP A 145 -0.82 -9.95 -1.41
CA ASP A 145 -1.49 -9.79 -2.69
C ASP A 145 -1.85 -11.14 -3.32
N ILE A 146 -3.04 -11.21 -3.91
CA ILE A 146 -3.64 -12.45 -4.44
C ILE A 146 -2.79 -13.11 -5.54
N ASP A 147 -2.04 -12.31 -6.28
CA ASP A 147 -1.17 -12.75 -7.37
C ASP A 147 0.26 -13.06 -6.91
N LEU A 148 0.58 -12.86 -5.62
CA LEU A 148 1.90 -13.04 -5.02
C LEU A 148 3.02 -12.29 -5.79
N ALA A 149 2.69 -11.14 -6.36
CA ALA A 149 3.62 -10.34 -7.14
C ALA A 149 4.70 -9.68 -6.26
N HIS A 150 5.84 -9.36 -6.87
CA HIS A 150 6.78 -8.39 -6.31
C HIS A 150 6.25 -6.98 -6.58
N ILE A 151 6.22 -6.13 -5.55
CA ILE A 151 5.60 -4.81 -5.63
C ILE A 151 6.63 -3.71 -5.35
N PHE A 152 6.66 -2.72 -6.24
CA PHE A 152 7.27 -1.42 -5.94
C PHE A 152 6.19 -0.46 -5.46
N HIS A 153 6.19 -0.17 -4.16
CA HIS A 153 5.28 0.81 -3.56
C HIS A 153 5.97 2.18 -3.50
N THR A 154 5.59 3.09 -4.41
CA THR A 154 6.11 4.46 -4.42
C THR A 154 5.22 5.39 -3.59
N HIS A 155 5.81 6.11 -2.64
CA HIS A 155 5.09 7.02 -1.75
C HIS A 155 5.40 8.48 -2.12
N PHE A 156 4.36 9.28 -2.38
CA PHE A 156 4.51 10.67 -2.85
C PHE A 156 4.26 11.74 -1.78
N ASN A 157 3.23 11.57 -0.93
CA ASN A 157 2.81 12.61 0.00
C ASN A 157 2.41 12.05 1.37
N GLY A 158 2.62 12.83 2.43
CA GLY A 158 2.35 12.45 3.81
C GLY A 158 3.33 11.39 4.33
N ARG A 159 2.91 10.66 5.37
CA ARG A 159 3.70 9.57 5.97
C ARG A 159 2.82 8.35 6.12
N LYS A 160 3.37 7.18 5.79
CA LYS A 160 2.72 5.89 5.97
C LYS A 160 3.61 5.00 6.81
N ARG A 161 3.02 4.33 7.80
CA ARG A 161 3.67 3.25 8.52
C ARG A 161 3.34 1.95 7.80
N VAL A 162 4.37 1.18 7.49
CA VAL A 162 4.26 -0.14 6.84
C VAL A 162 4.98 -1.13 7.73
N ILE A 163 4.33 -2.25 8.02
CA ILE A 163 4.90 -3.36 8.77
C ILE A 163 4.81 -4.59 7.88
N LEU A 164 5.94 -5.26 7.67
CA LEU A 164 6.06 -6.41 6.77
C LEU A 164 6.45 -7.65 7.57
N PHE A 165 5.82 -8.77 7.22
CA PHE A 165 6.14 -10.07 7.79
C PHE A 165 6.44 -11.06 6.68
N ASP A 166 7.44 -11.91 6.88
CA ASP A 166 7.70 -13.05 6.00
C ASP A 166 6.48 -13.99 6.05
N ASN A 167 6.10 -14.53 4.89
CA ASN A 167 4.94 -15.42 4.74
C ASN A 167 5.04 -16.68 5.63
N LYS A 168 6.25 -17.07 6.08
CA LYS A 168 6.44 -18.11 7.11
C LYS A 168 5.66 -17.87 8.41
N TRP A 169 5.28 -16.61 8.69
CA TRP A 169 4.51 -16.23 9.87
C TRP A 169 2.99 -16.26 9.67
N SER A 170 2.50 -16.57 8.46
CA SER A 170 1.08 -16.51 8.10
C SER A 170 0.15 -17.21 9.09
N GLU A 171 0.48 -18.43 9.53
CA GLU A 171 -0.32 -19.17 10.51
C GLU A 171 -0.37 -18.44 11.87
N ARG A 172 0.78 -17.95 12.33
CA ARG A 172 0.90 -17.22 13.61
C ARG A 172 0.26 -15.84 13.57
N LEU A 173 0.19 -15.24 12.39
CA LEU A 173 -0.56 -14.02 12.10
C LEU A 173 -2.05 -14.28 11.87
N TYR A 174 -2.56 -15.49 12.17
CA TYR A 174 -3.98 -15.82 12.04
C TYR A 174 -4.53 -15.56 10.62
N CYS A 175 -3.76 -15.93 9.59
CA CYS A 175 -4.24 -15.92 8.20
C CYS A 175 -5.51 -16.77 8.08
N ILE A 176 -6.57 -16.19 7.50
CA ILE A 176 -7.84 -16.92 7.31
C ILE A 176 -7.66 -17.96 6.19
N PRO A 177 -8.07 -19.22 6.39
CA PRO A 177 -7.99 -20.24 5.35
C PRO A 177 -8.71 -19.81 4.06
N PHE A 178 -8.06 -20.01 2.92
CA PHE A 178 -8.57 -19.64 1.58
C PHE A 178 -8.82 -18.15 1.37
N ALA A 179 -8.29 -17.29 2.24
CA ALA A 179 -8.26 -15.84 2.08
C ALA A 179 -6.83 -15.35 1.90
N THR A 180 -6.68 -14.07 1.52
CA THR A 180 -5.37 -13.42 1.36
C THR A 180 -5.02 -12.49 2.52
N TYR A 181 -5.71 -12.64 3.66
CA TYR A 181 -5.60 -11.73 4.78
C TYR A 181 -5.75 -12.39 6.14
N ALA A 182 -5.20 -11.72 7.15
CA ALA A 182 -5.27 -12.10 8.55
C ALA A 182 -6.62 -11.71 9.19
N LEU A 183 -6.90 -12.25 10.37
CA LEU A 183 -8.02 -11.78 11.19
C LEU A 183 -7.94 -10.27 11.42
N GLU A 184 -9.08 -9.59 11.19
CA GLU A 184 -9.25 -8.15 11.44
C GLU A 184 -9.53 -7.85 12.94
N ASP A 185 -9.45 -8.86 13.80
CA ASP A 185 -9.85 -8.82 15.21
C ASP A 185 -8.76 -8.35 16.18
N TYR A 186 -7.58 -7.98 15.66
CA TYR A 186 -6.47 -7.47 16.45
C TYR A 186 -5.78 -6.28 15.77
N ASP A 187 -5.22 -5.41 16.60
CA ASP A 187 -4.29 -4.36 16.18
C ASP A 187 -2.87 -4.93 16.20
N ILE A 188 -2.19 -4.98 15.05
CA ILE A 188 -0.83 -5.51 14.96
C ILE A 188 0.19 -4.63 15.70
N GLU A 189 -0.08 -3.34 15.87
CA GLU A 189 0.80 -2.43 16.57
C GLU A 189 0.69 -2.56 18.09
N ASN A 190 -0.48 -2.97 18.56
CA ASN A 190 -0.77 -3.16 19.98
C ASN A 190 -1.68 -4.39 20.23
N PRO A 191 -1.18 -5.61 19.98
CA PRO A 191 -2.01 -6.81 20.06
C PRO A 191 -2.28 -7.24 21.51
N ASP A 192 -3.50 -7.72 21.76
CA ASP A 192 -3.83 -8.42 23.00
C ASP A 192 -3.29 -9.85 22.94
N PHE A 193 -2.12 -10.09 23.51
CA PHE A 193 -1.50 -11.42 23.53
C PHE A 193 -2.24 -12.45 24.39
N ASN A 194 -3.16 -12.06 25.27
CA ASN A 194 -3.99 -13.05 25.97
C ASN A 194 -5.03 -13.65 25.00
N LYS A 195 -5.56 -12.81 24.10
CA LYS A 195 -6.52 -13.23 23.06
C LYS A 195 -5.82 -13.82 21.83
N PHE A 196 -4.65 -13.31 21.48
CA PHE A 196 -3.88 -13.70 20.29
C PHE A 196 -2.44 -14.12 20.65
N PRO A 197 -2.27 -15.19 21.45
CA PRO A 197 -0.96 -15.59 21.97
C PRO A 197 0.04 -16.01 20.89
N ALA A 198 -0.43 -16.43 19.71
CA ALA A 198 0.46 -16.84 18.61
C ALA A 198 1.28 -15.67 18.05
N LEU A 199 0.90 -14.40 18.29
CA LEU A 199 1.65 -13.22 17.86
C LEU A 199 2.95 -13.01 18.64
N ASP A 200 3.08 -13.60 19.84
CA ASP A 200 4.21 -13.33 20.74
C ASP A 200 5.55 -13.84 20.18
N GLY A 201 6.50 -12.95 19.88
CA GLY A 201 7.77 -13.31 19.26
C GLY A 201 7.66 -13.60 17.76
N VAL A 202 6.61 -13.12 17.08
CA VAL A 202 6.64 -12.98 15.63
C VAL A 202 7.62 -11.88 15.26
N GLU A 203 8.44 -12.12 14.24
CA GLU A 203 9.43 -11.16 13.74
C GLU A 203 8.96 -10.51 12.44
N GLY A 204 9.03 -9.19 12.38
CA GLY A 204 8.71 -8.40 11.19
C GLY A 204 9.69 -7.26 10.99
N GLN A 205 9.37 -6.41 10.01
CA GLN A 205 10.12 -5.21 9.68
C GLN A 205 9.22 -3.99 9.52
#